data_AF-Q7X2S6-F1
#
_entry.id   AF-Q7X2S6-F1
#
_cell.length_a   1.000
_cell.length_b   1.000
_cell.length_c   1.000
_cell.angle_alpha   90.00
_cell.angle_beta   90.00
_cell.angle_gamma   90.00
#
_symmetry.space_group_name_H-M   'P 1'
#
loop_
_entity.id
_entity.type
_entity.pdbx_description
1 polymer ?
#
loop_
_entity_poly.entity_id
_entity_poly.type
_entity_poly.pdbx_seq_one_letter_code
_entity_poly.pdbx_strand_id
1 'polypeptide(L)' 'DFSMSYQFNNHVSLYLEAQNLLDEPLELYQGIPSRTLQNEEYGRTYALGLKVAL' A
#
# COMPACT_ATOMS: atom_id res chain seq x y z
N ASP A 1 6.84 -2.56 -0.98
CA ASP A 1 5.44 -2.94 -0.68
C ASP A 1 5.20 -4.42 -0.95
N PHE A 2 4.11 -4.97 -0.43
CA PHE A 2 3.71 -6.37 -0.64
C PHE A 2 2.20 -6.46 -0.92
N SER A 3 1.83 -7.23 -1.93
CA SER A 3 0.43 -7.52 -2.24
C SER A 3 0.23 -9.02 -2.47
N MET A 4 -0.90 -9.52 -2.01
CA MET A 4 -1.31 -10.91 -2.16
C MET A 4 -2.80 -10.98 -2.47
N SER A 5 -3.17 -11.79 -3.45
CA SER A 5 -4.57 -12.11 -3.74
C SER A 5 -4.76 -13.61 -3.85
N TYR A 6 -5.83 -14.13 -3.25
CA TYR A 6 -6.20 -15.54 -3.32
C TYR A 6 -7.65 -15.68 -3.78
N GLN A 7 -7.86 -16.43 -4.86
CA GLN A 7 -9.18 -16.71 -5.41
C GLN A 7 -9.67 -18.06 -4.88
N PHE A 8 -10.78 -18.06 -4.13
CA PHE A 8 -11.38 -19.29 -3.62
C PHE A 8 -12.19 -20.01 -4.70
N ASN A 9 -12.94 -19.24 -5.47
CA ASN A 9 -13.76 -19.67 -6.61
C ASN A 9 -14.02 -18.46 -7.50
N ASN A 10 -14.69 -18.62 -8.65
CA ASN A 10 -14.90 -17.52 -9.60
C ASN A 10 -15.66 -16.29 -9.03
N HIS A 11 -16.31 -16.42 -7.88
CA HIS A 11 -17.12 -15.37 -7.27
C HIS A 11 -16.50 -14.75 -6.02
N VAL A 12 -15.51 -15.40 -5.39
CA VAL A 12 -14.96 -14.96 -4.10
C VAL A 12 -13.44 -14.94 -4.12
N SER A 13 -12.84 -13.80 -3.77
CA SER A 13 -11.41 -13.65 -3.55
C SER A 13 -11.08 -12.83 -2.31
N LEU A 14 -9.96 -13.17 -1.68
CA LEU A 14 -9.31 -12.38 -0.64
C LEU A 14 -8.18 -11.56 -1.26
N TYR A 15 -7.98 -10.34 -0.78
CA TYR A 15 -6.77 -9.57 -1.05
C TYR A 15 -6.19 -9.01 0.24
N LEU A 16 -4.87 -8.99 0.30
CA LEU A 16 -4.07 -8.39 1.34
C LEU A 16 -3.07 -7.44 0.68
N GLU A 17 -2.99 -6.23 1.19
CA GLU A 17 -2.02 -5.22 0.80
C GLU A 17 -1.25 -4.79 2.06
N ALA A 18 0.06 -4.71 1.94
CA ALA A 18 0.96 -4.22 2.98
C ALA A 18 1.89 -3.18 2.36
N GLN A 19 1.68 -1.93 2.76
CA GLN A 19 2.43 -0.77 2.28
C GLN A 19 3.49 -0.40 3.30
N ASN A 20 4.61 0.10 2.79
CA ASN A 20 5.74 0.58 3.59
C ASN A 20 6.27 -0.47 4.59
N LEU A 21 6.52 -1.71 4.12
CA LEU A 21 7.03 -2.80 4.97
C LEU A 21 8.41 -2.51 5.60
N LEU A 22 9.17 -1.57 5.04
CA LEU A 22 10.47 -1.17 5.59
C LEU A 22 10.35 0.02 6.55
N ASP A 23 9.15 0.60 6.69
CA ASP A 23 8.87 1.76 7.55
C ASP A 23 9.74 2.97 7.19
N GLU A 24 9.95 3.17 5.89
CA GLU A 24 10.74 4.27 5.36
C GLU A 24 9.83 5.52 5.22
N PRO A 25 10.25 6.68 5.75
CA PRO A 25 9.50 7.92 5.55
C PRO A 25 9.56 8.33 4.07
N LEU A 26 8.44 8.75 3.51
CA LEU A 26 8.36 9.15 2.11
C LEU A 26 8.54 10.67 2.01
N GLU A 27 9.62 11.08 1.37
CA GLU A 27 9.92 12.49 1.10
C GLU A 27 9.93 12.77 -0.39
N LEU A 28 8.99 13.57 -0.86
CA LEU A 28 8.94 14.04 -2.24
C LEU A 28 9.50 15.46 -2.34
N TYR A 29 10.41 15.67 -3.28
CA TYR A 29 11.11 16.94 -3.48
C TYR A 29 10.74 17.60 -4.81
N GLN A 30 10.66 18.94 -4.85
CA GLN A 30 10.50 19.70 -6.11
C GLN A 30 11.83 19.89 -6.83
N GLY A 31 12.36 18.82 -7.41
CA GLY A 31 13.61 18.82 -8.18
C GLY A 31 14.89 18.95 -7.33
N ILE A 32 14.86 19.69 -6.21
CA ILE A 32 15.97 19.82 -5.26
C ILE A 32 15.59 19.35 -3.84
N PRO A 33 16.47 18.60 -3.14
CA PRO A 33 16.19 18.05 -1.80
C PRO A 33 15.89 19.11 -0.74
N SER A 34 16.36 20.35 -0.91
CA SER A 34 16.08 21.44 0.03
C SER A 34 14.66 22.02 -0.09
N ARG A 35 13.85 21.53 -1.03
CA ARG A 35 12.44 21.91 -1.21
C ARG A 35 11.56 20.67 -1.17
N THR A 36 11.27 20.20 0.03
CA THR A 36 10.28 19.15 0.28
C THR A 36 8.90 19.64 -0.16
N LEU A 37 8.30 18.96 -1.14
CA LEU A 37 6.91 19.16 -1.56
C LEU A 37 5.97 18.50 -0.55
N GLN A 38 6.30 17.28 -0.17
CA GLN A 38 5.45 16.39 0.61
C GLN A 38 6.35 15.51 1.47
N ASN A 39 6.07 15.51 2.77
CA ASN A 39 6.71 14.63 3.73
C ASN A 39 5.58 13.79 4.34
N GLU A 40 5.60 12.49 4.04
CA GLU A 40 4.65 11.52 4.53
C GLU A 40 5.33 10.65 5.59
N GLU A 41 4.91 10.82 6.84
CA GLU A 41 5.30 9.97 7.96
C GLU A 41 4.34 8.80 8.16
N TYR A 42 3.58 8.44 7.13
CA TYR A 42 2.76 7.24 7.17
C TYR A 42 3.68 6.03 7.24
N GLY A 43 3.77 5.44 8.42
CA GLY A 43 4.47 4.20 8.64
C GLY A 43 3.78 3.02 7.94
N ARG A 44 4.14 1.82 8.38
CA ARG A 44 3.60 0.59 7.79
C ARG A 44 2.07 0.50 7.86
N THR A 45 1.43 0.28 6.72
CA THR A 45 -0.03 0.19 6.60
C THR A 45 -0.44 -1.15 6.03
N TYR A 46 -1.56 -1.71 6.50
CA TYR A 46 -2.09 -2.99 6.02
C TYR A 46 -3.57 -2.85 5.67
N ALA A 47 -3.98 -3.44 4.55
CA ALA A 47 -5.37 -3.57 4.15
C ALA A 47 -5.69 -5.04 3.86
N LEU A 48 -6.82 -5.51 4.39
CA LEU A 48 -7.38 -6.82 4.10
C LEU A 48 -8.79 -6.61 3.57
N GLY A 49 -9.14 -7.29 2.47
CA GLY A 49 -10.50 -7.21 1.95
C GLY A 49 -10.94 -8.47 1.23
N LEU A 50 -12.26 -8.61 1.16
CA LEU A 50 -12.95 -9.71 0.49
C LEU A 50 -13.70 -9.13 -0.71
N LYS A 51 -13.48 -9.71 -1.88
CA LYS A 51 -14.21 -9.40 -3.11
C LYS A 51 -15.24 -10.50 -3.35
N VAL A 52 -16.48 -10.08 -3.56
CA VAL A 52 -17.60 -10.97 -3.93
C VAL A 52 -18.20 -10.43 -5.23
N ALA A 53 -18.20 -11.25 -6.27
CA ALA A 53 -18.85 -10.96 -7.55
C ALA A 53 -20.25 -11.61 -7.58
N LEU A 54 -21.24 -10.84 -8.08
CA LEU A 54 -22.62 -11.25 -8.27
C LEU A 54 -22.86 -11.82 -9.67
#